data_AF-A0A2T4RXL4-F1
#
_entry.id   AF-A0A2T4RXL4-F1
#
_cell.length_a   1.000
_cell.length_b   1.000
_cell.length_c   1.000
_cell.angle_alpha   90.00
_cell.angle_beta   90.00
_cell.angle_gamma   90.00
#
_symmetry.space_group_name_H-M   'P 1'
#
loop_
_entity.id
_entity.type
_entity.pdbx_description
1 polymer ?
#
loop_
_entity_poly.entity_id
_entity_poly.type
_entity_poly.pdbx_seq_one_letter_code
_entity_poly.pdbx_strand_id
1 'polypeptide(L)'
;INEPEAAAQELRRSVKELGLKGALIAGRGDDGTFLGHPKYEGIFEAAAELNVPIYLHPAPIKSEVYQAYYNSSSYDDVTASIFASFGYGWHMETGVHAVRLVLSGLLDRYPNLQIILGHWGEFVPFFLE
;
A
#
# COMPACT_ATOMS: atom_id res chain seq x y z
N ILE A 1 -8.34 -4.93 0.74
CA ILE A 1 -8.23 -6.35 0.30
C ILE A 1 -8.84 -7.26 1.36
N ASN A 2 -9.84 -8.05 1.00
CA ASN A 2 -10.64 -8.85 1.95
C ASN A 2 -10.44 -10.35 1.86
N GLU A 3 -10.14 -10.85 0.66
CA GLU A 3 -9.95 -12.26 0.37
C GLU A 3 -8.55 -12.43 -0.26
N PRO A 4 -7.48 -12.55 0.54
CA PRO A 4 -6.11 -12.54 0.03
C PRO A 4 -5.82 -13.65 -0.96
N GLU A 5 -6.31 -14.87 -0.70
CA GLU A 5 -6.14 -16.03 -1.58
C GLU A 5 -6.83 -15.80 -2.92
N ALA A 6 -8.08 -15.29 -2.90
CA ALA A 6 -8.81 -14.95 -4.12
C ALA A 6 -8.15 -13.81 -4.89
N ALA A 7 -7.60 -12.80 -4.20
CA ALA A 7 -6.86 -11.70 -4.84
C ALA A 7 -5.60 -12.20 -5.57
N ALA A 8 -4.87 -13.16 -4.99
CA ALA A 8 -3.72 -13.78 -5.64
C ALA A 8 -4.11 -14.59 -6.89
N GLN A 9 -5.24 -15.30 -6.85
CA GLN A 9 -5.78 -16.00 -8.02
C GLN A 9 -6.21 -15.02 -9.13
N GLU A 10 -6.87 -13.93 -8.74
CA GLU A 10 -7.34 -12.91 -9.68
C GLU A 10 -6.17 -12.14 -10.33
N LEU A 11 -5.07 -11.93 -9.61
CA LEU A 11 -3.84 -11.40 -10.19
C LEU A 11 -3.28 -12.34 -11.27
N ARG A 12 -3.22 -13.65 -10.99
CA ARG A 12 -2.77 -14.64 -11.98
C ARG A 12 -3.66 -14.64 -13.23
N ARG A 13 -4.99 -14.60 -13.06
CA ARG A 13 -5.96 -14.51 -14.17
C ARG A 13 -5.77 -13.23 -14.98
N SER A 14 -5.66 -12.09 -14.30
CA SER A 14 -5.47 -10.77 -14.90
C SER A 14 -4.22 -10.67 -15.77
N VAL A 15 -3.12 -11.26 -15.33
CA VAL A 15 -1.86 -11.24 -16.09
C VAL A 15 -1.86 -12.29 -17.20
N LYS A 16 -2.23 -13.55 -16.90
CA LYS A 16 -2.11 -14.66 -17.85
C LYS A 16 -3.18 -14.65 -18.93
N GLU A 17 -4.40 -14.26 -18.60
CA GLU A 17 -5.55 -14.34 -19.51
C GLU A 17 -5.90 -12.99 -20.12
N LEU A 18 -5.78 -11.90 -19.35
CA LEU A 18 -6.14 -10.56 -19.82
C LEU A 18 -4.93 -9.73 -20.30
N GLY A 19 -3.71 -10.22 -20.13
CA GLY A 19 -2.50 -9.57 -20.61
C GLY A 19 -2.09 -8.32 -19.83
N LEU A 20 -2.68 -8.07 -18.65
CA LEU A 20 -2.27 -6.97 -17.77
C LEU A 20 -0.82 -7.19 -17.28
N LYS A 21 -0.19 -6.11 -16.82
CA LYS A 21 1.25 -6.06 -16.51
C LYS A 21 1.55 -5.79 -15.04
N GLY A 22 0.62 -6.10 -14.15
CA GLY A 22 0.74 -5.86 -12.72
C GLY A 22 -0.59 -5.55 -12.07
N ALA A 23 -0.54 -5.08 -10.84
CA ALA A 23 -1.70 -4.63 -10.09
C ALA A 23 -1.43 -3.29 -9.40
N LEU A 24 -2.50 -2.56 -9.13
CA LEU A 24 -2.50 -1.44 -8.20
C LEU A 24 -3.33 -1.84 -6.98
N ILE A 25 -2.76 -1.68 -5.79
CA ILE A 25 -3.45 -1.90 -4.53
C ILE A 25 -3.47 -0.57 -3.78
N ALA A 26 -4.68 -0.07 -3.51
CA ALA A 26 -4.88 1.15 -2.76
C ALA A 26 -5.02 0.84 -1.26
N GLY A 27 -4.23 1.50 -0.42
CA GLY A 27 -4.32 1.39 1.03
C GLY A 27 -3.86 0.03 1.56
N ARG A 28 -4.71 -0.61 2.36
CA ARG A 28 -4.40 -1.81 3.13
C ARG A 28 -5.59 -2.77 3.18
N GLY A 29 -5.50 -3.84 3.98
CA GLY A 29 -6.65 -4.70 4.26
C GLY A 29 -7.84 -3.92 4.79
N ASP A 30 -9.06 -4.35 4.52
CA ASP A 30 -10.23 -3.62 5.04
C ASP A 30 -10.39 -3.83 6.55
N ASP A 31 -9.74 -4.86 7.12
CA ASP A 31 -9.56 -5.01 8.57
C ASP A 31 -8.50 -4.05 9.15
N GLY A 32 -7.92 -3.20 8.31
CA GLY A 32 -6.88 -2.24 8.66
C GLY A 32 -5.48 -2.84 8.76
N THR A 33 -5.30 -4.12 8.43
CA THR A 33 -3.99 -4.79 8.48
C THR A 33 -3.13 -4.39 7.27
N PHE A 34 -1.90 -3.97 7.52
CA PHE A 34 -0.92 -3.69 6.46
C PHE A 34 -0.56 -4.96 5.67
N LEU A 35 -0.23 -4.80 4.39
CA LEU A 35 0.00 -5.91 3.47
C LEU A 35 1.30 -6.69 3.77
N GLY A 36 2.18 -6.17 4.64
CA GLY A 36 3.33 -6.94 5.13
C GLY A 36 2.98 -8.10 6.08
N HIS A 37 1.71 -8.26 6.45
CA HIS A 37 1.26 -9.38 7.28
C HIS A 37 1.23 -10.70 6.47
N PRO A 38 1.65 -11.86 7.06
CA PRO A 38 1.75 -13.14 6.33
C PRO A 38 0.50 -13.59 5.57
N LYS A 39 -0.69 -13.20 6.03
CA LYS A 39 -1.96 -13.51 5.33
C LYS A 39 -2.05 -12.93 3.91
N TYR A 40 -1.27 -11.90 3.58
CA TYR A 40 -1.24 -11.30 2.23
C TYR A 40 -0.08 -11.81 1.37
N GLU A 41 0.78 -12.67 1.92
CA GLU A 41 2.02 -13.13 1.28
C GLU A 41 1.75 -13.70 -0.13
N GLY A 42 0.67 -14.48 -0.29
CA GLY A 42 0.31 -15.10 -1.58
C GLY A 42 0.07 -14.12 -2.72
N ILE A 43 -0.29 -12.86 -2.44
CA ILE A 43 -0.44 -11.81 -3.47
C ILE A 43 0.93 -11.42 -4.03
N PHE A 44 1.92 -11.27 -3.14
CA PHE A 44 3.29 -10.91 -3.50
C PHE A 44 4.04 -12.07 -4.14
N GLU A 45 3.82 -13.29 -3.65
CA GLU A 45 4.27 -14.52 -4.30
C GLU A 45 3.74 -14.60 -5.73
N ALA A 46 2.44 -14.37 -5.95
CA ALA A 46 1.87 -14.37 -7.28
C ALA A 46 2.48 -13.30 -8.19
N ALA A 47 2.69 -12.07 -7.70
CA ALA A 47 3.33 -11.00 -8.46
C ALA A 47 4.78 -11.36 -8.85
N ALA A 48 5.53 -11.96 -7.91
CA ALA A 48 6.89 -12.43 -8.12
C ALA A 48 6.96 -13.59 -9.13
N GLU A 49 6.08 -14.60 -9.02
CA GLU A 49 5.94 -15.70 -9.99
C GLU A 49 5.67 -15.19 -11.41
N LEU A 50 4.81 -14.18 -11.52
CA LEU A 50 4.40 -13.59 -12.79
C LEU A 50 5.42 -12.58 -13.33
N ASN A 51 6.41 -12.20 -12.52
CA ASN A 51 7.38 -11.14 -12.81
C ASN A 51 6.70 -9.82 -13.22
N VAL A 52 5.70 -9.40 -12.43
CA VAL A 52 4.98 -8.13 -12.63
C VAL A 52 5.02 -7.28 -11.36
N PRO A 53 5.04 -5.94 -11.48
CA PRO A 53 5.03 -5.05 -10.33
C PRO A 53 3.67 -4.97 -9.62
N ILE A 54 3.73 -4.58 -8.35
CA ILE A 54 2.59 -4.05 -7.58
C ILE A 54 2.80 -2.55 -7.34
N TYR A 55 1.87 -1.73 -7.78
CA TYR A 55 1.78 -0.33 -7.41
C TYR A 55 1.04 -0.20 -6.08
N LEU A 56 1.70 0.32 -5.05
CA LEU A 56 1.08 0.62 -3.77
C LEU A 56 0.62 2.07 -3.76
N HIS A 57 -0.69 2.29 -3.81
CA HIS A 57 -1.29 3.62 -3.90
C HIS A 57 -1.89 4.07 -2.55
N PRO A 58 -1.88 5.37 -2.22
CA PRO A 58 -2.60 5.88 -1.06
C PRO A 58 -4.10 5.62 -1.07
N ALA A 59 -4.69 5.56 0.12
CA ALA A 59 -6.13 5.49 0.35
C ALA A 59 -6.47 6.21 1.66
N PRO A 60 -7.75 6.48 1.95
CA PRO A 60 -8.15 7.06 3.23
C PRO A 60 -7.56 6.29 4.42
N ILE A 61 -7.00 7.06 5.36
CA ILE A 61 -6.35 6.53 6.57
C ILE A 61 -7.38 6.02 7.58
N LYS A 62 -6.93 5.25 8.58
CA LYS A 62 -7.80 4.80 9.67
C LYS A 62 -8.31 5.97 10.51
N SER A 63 -9.56 5.85 10.98
CA SER A 63 -10.22 6.86 11.82
C SER A 63 -9.40 7.22 13.05
N GLU A 64 -8.77 6.25 13.72
CA GLU A 64 -7.97 6.54 14.91
C GLU A 64 -6.75 7.42 14.59
N VAL A 65 -6.15 7.25 13.41
CA VAL A 65 -5.04 8.10 12.94
C VAL A 65 -5.56 9.47 12.52
N TYR A 66 -6.70 9.53 11.83
CA TYR A 66 -7.39 10.79 11.51
C TYR A 66 -7.63 11.62 12.77
N GLN A 67 -8.25 11.03 13.79
CA GLN A 67 -8.58 11.71 15.04
C GLN A 67 -7.34 12.15 15.82
N ALA A 68 -6.27 11.35 15.82
CA ALA A 68 -5.08 11.65 16.58
C ALA A 68 -4.21 12.76 15.94
N TYR A 69 -4.05 12.75 14.62
CA TYR A 69 -3.02 13.57 13.95
C TYR A 69 -3.60 14.71 13.10
N TYR A 70 -4.81 14.54 12.58
CA TYR A 70 -5.32 15.42 11.53
C TYR A 70 -6.59 16.17 11.95
N ASN A 71 -7.39 15.62 12.86
CA ASN A 71 -8.55 16.32 13.41
C ASN A 71 -8.14 17.35 14.47
N SER A 72 -8.69 18.57 14.39
CA SER A 72 -8.40 19.64 15.34
C SER A 72 -9.52 20.66 15.35
N SER A 73 -9.82 21.24 16.51
CA SER A 73 -10.72 22.39 16.64
C SER A 73 -10.10 23.71 16.15
N SER A 74 -8.83 23.70 15.72
CA SER A 74 -8.11 24.89 15.27
C SER A 74 -8.35 25.24 13.79
N TYR A 75 -9.01 24.36 13.03
CA TYR A 75 -9.37 24.54 11.62
C TYR A 75 -10.64 23.75 11.29
N ASP A 76 -11.23 24.00 10.12
CA ASP A 76 -12.48 23.35 9.71
C ASP A 76 -12.29 21.89 9.23
N ASP A 77 -13.40 21.17 9.17
CA ASP A 77 -13.43 19.75 8.78
C ASP A 77 -12.93 19.51 7.34
N VAL A 78 -13.09 20.49 6.45
CA VAL A 78 -12.59 20.40 5.07
C VAL A 78 -11.07 20.43 5.05
N THR A 79 -10.48 21.33 5.83
CA THR A 79 -9.03 21.45 6.03
C THR A 79 -8.48 20.17 6.64
N ALA A 80 -9.14 19.65 7.69
CA ALA A 80 -8.75 18.37 8.32
C ALA A 80 -8.80 17.21 7.31
N SER A 81 -9.85 17.14 6.49
CA SER A 81 -10.04 16.08 5.48
C SER A 81 -8.98 16.13 4.37
N ILE A 82 -8.66 17.32 3.87
CA ILE A 82 -7.58 17.51 2.88
C ILE A 82 -6.23 17.15 3.50
N PHE A 83 -5.95 17.64 4.71
CA PHE A 83 -4.70 17.37 5.42
C PHE A 83 -4.50 15.87 5.65
N ALA A 84 -5.54 15.13 6.05
CA ALA A 84 -5.49 13.69 6.23
C ALA A 84 -5.39 12.88 4.91
N SER A 85 -5.79 13.47 3.79
CA SER A 85 -5.83 12.83 2.47
C SER A 85 -4.65 13.31 1.60
N PHE A 86 -4.93 13.77 0.38
CA PHE A 86 -3.95 14.24 -0.62
C PHE A 86 -3.11 15.44 -0.21
N GLY A 87 -3.48 16.18 0.84
CA GLY A 87 -2.65 17.25 1.35
C GLY A 87 -1.38 16.72 2.03
N TYR A 88 -1.46 15.58 2.73
CA TYR A 88 -0.32 15.02 3.46
C TYR A 88 -0.54 13.57 3.94
N GLY A 89 -1.62 13.33 4.67
CA GLY A 89 -1.70 12.20 5.61
C GLY A 89 -1.66 10.81 4.98
N TRP A 90 -2.34 10.62 3.85
CA TRP A 90 -2.34 9.32 3.19
C TRP A 90 -0.99 8.99 2.52
N HIS A 91 -0.13 9.99 2.30
CA HIS A 91 1.21 9.82 1.72
C HIS A 91 2.11 9.27 2.83
N MET A 92 2.04 9.87 4.01
CA MET A 92 2.73 9.37 5.20
C MET A 92 2.31 7.94 5.54
N GLU A 93 1.03 7.62 5.46
CA GLU A 93 0.56 6.25 5.71
C GLU A 93 1.10 5.26 4.67
N THR A 94 1.13 5.64 3.40
CA THR A 94 1.66 4.78 2.32
C THR A 94 3.16 4.62 2.42
N GLY A 95 3.90 5.67 2.80
CA GLY A 95 5.34 5.60 3.07
C GLY A 95 5.66 4.64 4.21
N VAL A 96 4.94 4.74 5.33
CA VAL A 96 5.04 3.79 6.45
C VAL A 96 4.71 2.37 5.98
N HIS A 97 3.68 2.20 5.15
CA HIS A 97 3.30 0.90 4.60
C HIS A 97 4.43 0.30 3.76
N ALA A 98 5.05 1.08 2.87
CA ALA A 98 6.18 0.64 2.05
C ALA A 98 7.38 0.22 2.91
N VAL A 99 7.75 1.02 3.92
CA VAL A 99 8.84 0.69 4.86
C VAL A 99 8.53 -0.61 5.60
N ARG A 100 7.27 -0.84 6.01
CA ARG A 100 6.87 -2.10 6.66
C ARG A 100 6.99 -3.32 5.74
N LEU A 101 6.79 -3.18 4.43
CA LEU A 101 7.02 -4.26 3.46
C LEU A 101 8.51 -4.62 3.37
N VAL A 102 9.38 -3.62 3.36
CA VAL A 102 10.84 -3.83 3.38
C VAL A 102 11.26 -4.52 4.68
N LEU A 103 10.87 -3.96 5.83
CA LEU A 103 11.25 -4.47 7.15
C LEU A 103 10.68 -5.84 7.49
N SER A 104 9.60 -6.29 6.82
CA SER A 104 9.09 -7.65 7.00
C SER A 104 9.94 -8.71 6.28
N GLY A 105 10.99 -8.31 5.55
CA GLY A 105 11.84 -9.19 4.74
C GLY A 105 11.14 -9.71 3.48
N LEU A 106 10.04 -9.08 3.05
CA LEU A 106 9.28 -9.51 1.87
C LEU A 106 10.14 -9.50 0.61
N LEU A 107 10.93 -8.44 0.43
CA LEU A 107 11.82 -8.28 -0.73
C LEU A 107 13.02 -9.24 -0.67
N ASP A 108 13.40 -9.72 0.52
CA ASP A 108 14.43 -10.75 0.67
C ASP A 108 13.90 -12.13 0.25
N ARG A 109 12.62 -12.43 0.56
CA ARG A 109 11.97 -13.69 0.17
C ARG A 109 11.64 -13.73 -1.33
N TYR A 110 11.25 -12.59 -1.91
CA TYR A 110 10.94 -12.46 -3.34
C TYR A 110 11.84 -11.41 -3.99
N PRO A 111 13.12 -11.75 -4.29
CA PRO A 111 14.11 -10.78 -4.78
C PRO A 111 13.81 -10.21 -6.17
N ASN A 112 12.90 -10.82 -6.94
CA ASN A 112 12.43 -10.32 -8.23
C ASN A 112 11.13 -9.50 -8.14
N LEU A 113 10.51 -9.39 -6.95
CA LEU A 113 9.32 -8.57 -6.74
C LEU A 113 9.64 -7.09 -6.91
N GLN A 114 8.82 -6.39 -7.67
CA GLN A 114 8.91 -4.95 -7.86
C GLN A 114 7.72 -4.25 -7.19
N ILE A 115 8.02 -3.30 -6.30
CA ILE A 115 7.02 -2.40 -5.70
C ILE A 115 7.19 -1.01 -6.30
N ILE A 116 6.10 -0.42 -6.76
CA ILE A 116 6.07 0.95 -7.29
C ILE A 116 5.35 1.85 -6.29
N LEU A 117 5.97 2.99 -5.98
CA LEU A 117 5.39 4.06 -5.17
C LEU A 117 5.14 5.30 -6.03
N GLY A 118 4.00 5.94 -5.79
CA GLY A 118 3.67 7.24 -6.38
C GLY A 118 4.32 8.40 -5.65
N HIS A 119 3.88 9.61 -5.99
CA HIS A 119 4.15 10.84 -5.20
C HIS A 119 5.61 11.00 -4.76
N TRP A 120 6.55 10.73 -5.68
CA TRP A 120 7.99 10.79 -5.45
C TRP A 120 8.51 9.87 -4.34
N GLY A 121 7.86 8.73 -4.13
CA GLY A 121 8.24 7.72 -3.15
C GLY A 121 7.61 7.89 -1.78
N GLU A 122 6.51 8.65 -1.66
CA GLU A 122 5.71 8.75 -0.42
C GLU A 122 6.57 9.14 0.80
N PHE A 123 7.44 10.14 0.65
CA PHE A 123 8.42 10.61 1.63
C PHE A 123 9.54 9.61 2.01
N VAL A 124 9.49 8.35 1.56
CA VAL A 124 10.53 7.36 1.91
C VAL A 124 11.92 7.76 1.45
N PRO A 125 12.15 8.21 0.19
CA PRO A 125 13.49 8.60 -0.27
C PRO A 125 14.12 9.73 0.53
N PHE A 126 13.33 10.58 1.18
CA PHE A 126 13.82 11.70 1.97
C PHE A 126 14.59 11.26 3.24
N PHE A 127 14.42 10.02 3.68
CA PHE A 127 15.05 9.46 4.90
C PHE A 127 16.09 8.37 4.61
N LEU A 128 16.56 8.25 3.36
CA LEU A 128 17.55 7.23 2.98
C LEU A 128 19.01 7.66 3.19
N GLU A 129 19.25 8.94 3.49
CA GLU A 129 20.57 9.52 3.76
C GLU A 129 20.90 9.58 5.26
#